data_AF-A0A074Y994-F1
#
_entry.id   AF-A0A074Y994-F1
#
_cell.length_a   1.000
_cell.length_b   1.000
_cell.length_c   1.000
_cell.angle_alpha   90.00
_cell.angle_beta   90.00
_cell.angle_gamma   90.00
#
_symmetry.space_group_name_H-M   'P 1'
#
loop_
_entity.id
_entity.type
_entity.pdbx_description
1 polymer ?
#
loop_
_entity_poly.entity_id
_entity_poly.type
_entity_poly.pdbx_seq_one_letter_code
_entity_poly.pdbx_strand_id
1 'polypeptide(L)'
;MRFTAATLATLAVVASALPTDVHYEAPKGGWESVDYPEGTGANLHEYPPPPGGWASVDYSKTGAGAAPAKCPEAPKMAGSPFTFTSYYEVKAVPGEVVNGTTPTGGLAGASGLFKIGLNSELNLICYNIEIYGFRGEYSSPAATATHIHEAAKGASGPPRIAFPNPVDVGNDVRRSVGCQQGPFKTGLMANGQDTATGFHVSQIEKNPAGFFADTHSSLAVPGAVRGQLA
;
A
#
# COMPACT_ATOMS: atom_id res chain seq x y z
N MET A 1 -40.78 -13.61 -45.86
CA MET A 1 -39.97 -13.91 -44.66
C MET A 1 -38.53 -14.09 -45.10
N ARG A 2 -37.63 -13.17 -44.75
CA ARG A 2 -36.20 -13.24 -45.09
C ARG A 2 -35.42 -13.46 -43.79
N PHE A 3 -34.63 -14.53 -43.74
CA PHE A 3 -33.79 -14.90 -42.59
C PHE A 3 -32.47 -14.12 -42.64
N THR A 4 -32.12 -13.45 -41.55
CA THR A 4 -30.78 -12.88 -41.32
C THR A 4 -30.02 -13.78 -40.36
N ALA A 5 -28.86 -14.28 -40.82
CA ALA A 5 -27.95 -15.11 -40.05
C ALA A 5 -27.13 -14.28 -39.05
N ALA A 6 -26.96 -14.81 -37.84
CA ALA A 6 -26.10 -14.24 -36.80
C ALA A 6 -24.67 -14.75 -36.94
N THR A 7 -23.71 -13.84 -36.98
CA THR A 7 -22.27 -14.14 -37.03
C THR A 7 -21.73 -14.29 -35.61
N LEU A 8 -21.25 -15.48 -35.25
CA LEU A 8 -20.49 -15.75 -34.02
C LEU A 8 -19.03 -15.35 -34.24
N ALA A 9 -18.53 -14.38 -33.47
CA ALA A 9 -17.11 -14.05 -33.40
C ALA A 9 -16.48 -14.75 -32.19
N THR A 10 -15.57 -15.68 -32.44
CA THR A 10 -14.73 -16.33 -31.42
C THR A 10 -13.48 -15.48 -31.16
N LEU A 11 -13.33 -14.95 -29.94
CA LEU A 11 -12.07 -14.37 -29.47
C LEU A 11 -11.11 -15.49 -29.03
N ALA A 12 -9.95 -15.56 -29.66
CA ALA A 12 -8.82 -16.37 -29.22
C ALA A 12 -8.10 -15.67 -28.04
N VAL A 13 -7.91 -16.38 -26.93
CA VAL A 13 -7.12 -15.92 -25.79
C VAL A 13 -5.66 -16.23 -26.05
N VAL A 14 -4.82 -15.21 -26.11
CA VAL A 14 -3.35 -15.35 -26.14
C VAL A 14 -2.88 -15.46 -24.69
N ALA A 15 -2.40 -16.65 -24.30
CA ALA A 15 -1.76 -16.84 -23.01
C ALA A 15 -0.30 -16.33 -23.10
N SER A 16 0.02 -15.25 -22.38
CA SER A 16 1.39 -14.80 -22.19
C SER A 16 2.07 -15.68 -21.14
N ALA A 17 3.13 -16.39 -21.53
CA ALA A 17 4.00 -17.13 -20.62
C ALA A 17 4.73 -16.15 -19.68
N LEU A 18 4.67 -16.41 -18.36
CA LEU A 18 5.44 -15.66 -17.35
C LEU A 18 6.93 -16.05 -17.42
N PRO A 19 7.87 -15.11 -17.15
CA PRO A 19 9.28 -15.43 -17.08
C PRO A 19 9.56 -16.37 -15.89
N THR A 20 10.34 -17.42 -16.16
CA THR A 20 10.81 -18.42 -15.19
C THR A 20 11.92 -17.84 -14.29
N ASP A 21 11.81 -18.14 -12.99
CA ASP A 21 12.83 -18.22 -11.95
C ASP A 21 13.95 -17.16 -11.92
N VAL A 22 13.79 -16.17 -11.02
CA VAL A 22 14.91 -15.35 -10.55
C VAL A 22 15.75 -16.18 -9.57
N HIS A 23 16.94 -16.59 -10.01
CA HIS A 23 17.92 -17.25 -9.14
C HIS A 23 18.69 -16.19 -8.34
N TYR A 24 18.54 -16.21 -7.02
CA TYR A 24 19.34 -15.38 -6.12
C TYR A 24 20.55 -16.20 -5.64
N GLU A 25 21.75 -15.78 -6.03
CA GLU A 25 22.98 -16.37 -5.51
C GLU A 25 23.16 -15.99 -4.04
N ALA A 26 23.59 -16.96 -3.22
CA ALA A 26 23.89 -16.70 -1.82
C ALA A 26 25.03 -15.67 -1.69
N PRO A 27 24.96 -14.75 -0.71
CA PRO A 27 26.03 -13.77 -0.49
C PRO A 27 27.37 -14.46 -0.20
N LYS A 28 28.45 -13.82 -0.62
CA LYS A 28 29.81 -14.34 -0.52
C LYS A 28 30.19 -14.54 0.95
N GLY A 29 30.22 -15.79 1.42
CA GLY A 29 30.44 -16.15 2.83
C GLY A 29 29.27 -16.86 3.50
N GLY A 30 28.13 -17.01 2.82
CA GLY A 30 26.92 -17.63 3.35
C GLY A 30 26.04 -16.65 4.15
N TRP A 31 24.79 -16.99 4.38
CA TRP A 31 23.83 -16.13 5.10
C TRP A 31 24.25 -15.83 6.55
N GLU A 32 25.11 -16.66 7.12
CA GLU A 32 25.70 -16.49 8.46
C GLU A 32 26.74 -15.35 8.52
N SER A 33 27.20 -14.85 7.37
CA SER A 33 28.18 -13.75 7.29
C SER A 33 27.53 -12.36 7.13
N VAL A 34 26.20 -12.29 7.17
CA VAL A 34 25.45 -11.04 7.11
C VAL A 34 25.24 -10.51 8.53
N ASP A 35 25.94 -9.43 8.88
CA ASP A 35 25.67 -8.69 10.10
C ASP A 35 24.36 -7.92 9.95
N TYR A 36 23.34 -8.38 10.67
CA TYR A 36 22.04 -7.72 10.74
C TYR A 36 22.12 -6.59 11.78
N PRO A 37 21.69 -5.34 11.46
CA PRO A 37 21.61 -4.27 12.44
C PRO A 37 20.80 -4.70 13.67
N GLU A 38 21.26 -4.31 14.85
CA GLU A 38 20.58 -4.63 16.11
C GLU A 38 19.10 -4.16 16.05
N GLY A 39 18.17 -5.10 16.22
CA GLY A 39 16.73 -4.86 16.07
C GLY A 39 16.11 -5.29 14.72
N THR A 40 16.91 -5.70 13.74
CA THR A 40 16.39 -6.37 12.53
C THR A 40 16.21 -7.87 12.79
N GLY A 41 14.98 -8.37 12.65
CA GLY A 41 14.66 -9.79 12.85
C GLY A 41 14.28 -10.22 14.28
N ALA A 42 14.35 -9.32 15.27
CA ALA A 42 14.03 -9.60 16.68
C ALA A 42 12.55 -10.00 16.95
N ASN A 43 11.66 -9.87 15.97
CA ASN A 43 10.25 -10.29 16.03
C ASN A 43 9.87 -11.29 14.92
N LEU A 44 10.85 -11.89 14.22
CA LEU A 44 10.57 -12.98 13.30
C LEU A 44 10.31 -14.25 14.11
N HIS A 45 9.18 -14.91 13.84
CA HIS A 45 8.88 -16.22 14.39
C HIS A 45 10.08 -17.15 14.07
N GLU A 46 10.76 -17.64 15.11
CA GLU A 46 11.90 -18.57 14.92
C GLU A 46 11.43 -19.73 14.03
N TYR A 47 11.99 -19.81 12.83
CA TYR A 47 11.96 -21.05 12.06
C TYR A 47 13.13 -21.88 12.56
N PRO A 48 12.90 -22.94 13.36
CA PRO A 48 14.00 -23.81 13.73
C PRO A 48 14.61 -24.38 12.44
N PRO A 49 15.95 -24.49 12.38
CA PRO A 49 16.61 -25.09 11.24
C PRO A 49 16.02 -26.50 10.98
N PRO A 50 15.81 -26.89 9.72
CA PRO A 50 15.37 -28.24 9.40
C PRO A 50 16.36 -29.28 9.95
N PRO A 51 15.91 -30.52 10.23
CA PRO A 51 16.80 -31.58 10.73
C PRO A 51 18.03 -31.74 9.83
N GLY A 52 19.23 -31.49 10.36
CA GLY A 52 20.49 -31.50 9.60
C GLY A 52 21.08 -30.11 9.29
N GLY A 53 20.38 -29.02 9.63
CA GLY A 53 20.84 -27.65 9.41
C GLY A 53 20.58 -27.14 7.99
N TRP A 54 20.62 -25.82 7.79
CA TRP A 54 20.30 -25.18 6.50
C TRP A 54 21.20 -25.62 5.35
N ALA A 55 22.44 -26.05 5.64
CA ALA A 55 23.38 -26.58 4.66
C ALA A 55 22.97 -27.95 4.07
N SER A 56 22.01 -28.64 4.70
CA SER A 56 21.52 -29.95 4.25
C SER A 56 20.26 -29.86 3.36
N VAL A 57 19.76 -28.64 3.12
CA VAL A 57 18.60 -28.41 2.27
C VAL A 57 19.01 -28.45 0.80
N ASP A 58 18.56 -29.48 0.09
CA ASP A 58 18.68 -29.56 -1.36
C ASP A 58 17.64 -28.65 -2.03
N TYR A 59 18.00 -27.37 -2.18
CA TYR A 59 17.15 -26.34 -2.79
C TYR A 59 16.79 -26.62 -4.25
N SER A 60 17.45 -27.58 -4.91
CA SER A 60 17.11 -28.01 -6.27
C SER A 60 15.90 -28.95 -6.32
N LYS A 61 15.47 -29.50 -5.19
CA LYS A 61 14.32 -30.43 -5.09
C LYS A 61 13.07 -29.82 -4.47
N THR A 62 13.19 -28.67 -3.81
CA THR A 62 12.05 -27.91 -3.29
C THR A 62 11.69 -26.81 -4.28
N GLY A 63 10.96 -27.15 -5.35
CA GLY A 63 10.13 -26.12 -6.00
C GLY A 63 9.28 -25.44 -4.93
N ALA A 64 9.17 -24.10 -4.99
CA ALA A 64 8.44 -23.22 -4.05
C ALA A 64 7.86 -23.97 -2.85
N GLY A 65 8.68 -24.13 -1.80
CA GLY A 65 8.35 -24.98 -0.66
C GLY A 65 6.91 -24.76 -0.20
N ALA A 66 6.14 -25.85 -0.10
CA ALA A 66 4.74 -25.77 0.31
C ALA A 66 4.66 -24.92 1.59
N ALA A 67 3.81 -23.88 1.56
CA ALA A 67 3.55 -23.05 2.71
C ALA A 67 3.23 -23.95 3.92
N PRO A 68 3.72 -23.61 5.13
CA PRO A 68 3.40 -24.37 6.33
C PRO A 68 1.88 -24.57 6.40
N ALA A 69 1.43 -25.80 6.67
CA ALA A 69 0.01 -26.18 6.65
C ALA A 69 -0.87 -25.41 7.67
N LYS A 70 -0.31 -24.44 8.40
CA LYS A 70 -0.96 -23.63 9.44
C LYS A 70 -0.48 -22.17 9.44
N CYS A 71 -0.09 -21.59 8.32
CA CYS A 71 -0.14 -20.12 8.23
C CYS A 71 -1.62 -19.72 8.29
N PRO A 72 -2.05 -18.82 9.21
CA PRO A 72 -3.41 -18.30 9.16
C PRO A 72 -3.62 -17.68 7.78
N GLU A 73 -4.65 -18.15 7.08
CA GLU A 73 -5.02 -17.64 5.76
C GLU A 73 -5.24 -16.13 5.91
N ALA A 74 -4.50 -15.32 5.15
CA ALA A 74 -4.72 -13.89 5.15
C ALA A 74 -6.21 -13.65 4.84
N PRO A 75 -6.93 -12.81 5.60
CA PRO A 75 -8.38 -12.76 5.52
C PRO A 75 -8.80 -12.38 4.11
N LYS A 76 -9.29 -13.37 3.35
CA LYS A 76 -10.05 -13.13 2.13
C LYS A 76 -11.28 -12.34 2.56
N MET A 77 -11.34 -11.07 2.20
CA MET A 77 -12.62 -10.36 2.24
C MET A 77 -13.59 -11.14 1.36
N ALA A 78 -14.62 -11.74 1.96
CA ALA A 78 -15.59 -12.55 1.25
C ALA A 78 -16.18 -11.76 0.06
N GLY A 79 -15.97 -12.26 -1.17
CA GLY A 79 -16.42 -11.62 -2.40
C GLY A 79 -15.42 -10.68 -3.10
N SER A 80 -14.21 -10.48 -2.58
CA SER A 80 -13.15 -9.73 -3.26
C SER A 80 -12.39 -10.62 -4.25
N PRO A 81 -12.16 -10.20 -5.51
CA PRO A 81 -11.25 -10.90 -6.42
C PRO A 81 -9.77 -10.73 -6.01
N PHE A 82 -9.48 -9.87 -5.03
CA PHE A 82 -8.15 -9.57 -4.53
C PHE A 82 -7.90 -10.25 -3.18
N THR A 83 -6.76 -10.92 -3.07
CA THR A 83 -6.19 -11.36 -1.78
C THR A 83 -5.37 -10.23 -1.20
N PHE A 84 -5.62 -9.85 0.06
CA PHE A 84 -4.84 -8.84 0.76
C PHE A 84 -3.96 -9.49 1.82
N THR A 85 -2.70 -9.07 1.89
CA THR A 85 -1.75 -9.44 2.94
C THR A 85 -2.02 -8.66 4.23
N SER A 86 -2.59 -7.46 4.12
CA SER A 86 -3.03 -6.66 5.28
C SER A 86 -4.18 -5.71 4.94
N TYR A 87 -4.89 -5.27 5.98
CA TYR A 87 -5.98 -4.31 5.88
C TYR A 87 -5.88 -3.26 6.99
N TYR A 88 -6.11 -1.99 6.64
CA TYR A 88 -6.09 -0.86 7.55
C TYR A 88 -7.37 -0.04 7.40
N GLU A 89 -7.93 0.38 8.54
CA GLU A 89 -8.98 1.39 8.59
C GLU A 89 -8.46 2.61 9.33
N VAL A 90 -8.21 3.69 8.59
CA VAL A 90 -7.68 4.93 9.13
C VAL A 90 -8.79 5.94 9.31
N LYS A 91 -8.99 6.38 10.55
CA LYS A 91 -9.90 7.48 10.89
C LYS A 91 -9.10 8.77 10.91
N ALA A 92 -9.27 9.58 9.88
CA ALA A 92 -8.59 10.85 9.74
C ALA A 92 -9.47 11.98 10.30
N VAL A 93 -8.88 12.85 11.11
CA VAL A 93 -9.58 13.99 11.72
C VAL A 93 -8.75 15.27 11.59
N PRO A 94 -9.39 16.45 11.67
CA PRO A 94 -8.68 17.73 11.58
C PRO A 94 -7.66 17.95 12.71
N GLY A 95 -7.92 17.40 13.90
CA GLY A 95 -7.08 17.61 15.08
C GLY A 95 -5.68 17.00 15.00
N GLU A 96 -5.46 16.06 14.08
CA GLU A 96 -4.18 15.35 13.91
C GLU A 96 -3.28 16.03 12.86
N VAL A 97 -3.74 17.10 12.19
CA VAL A 97 -3.00 17.79 11.14
C VAL A 97 -1.87 18.64 11.72
N VAL A 98 -0.66 18.46 11.16
CA VAL A 98 0.58 19.15 11.55
C VAL A 98 1.30 19.69 10.32
N ASN A 99 2.11 20.73 10.52
CA ASN A 99 3.11 21.21 9.57
C ASN A 99 4.51 21.06 10.18
N GLY A 100 5.31 20.13 9.65
CA GLY A 100 6.51 19.66 10.33
C GLY A 100 6.11 18.88 11.58
N THR A 101 6.40 19.43 12.76
CA THR A 101 5.96 18.90 14.06
C THR A 101 4.96 19.82 14.77
N THR A 102 4.59 20.94 14.15
CA THR A 102 3.69 21.93 14.75
C THR A 102 2.23 21.58 14.42
N PRO A 103 1.36 21.36 15.40
CA PRO A 103 -0.07 21.18 15.16
C PRO A 103 -0.67 22.46 14.56
N THR A 104 -1.33 22.33 13.42
CA THR A 104 -2.04 23.45 12.76
C THR A 104 -3.54 23.31 12.89
N GLY A 105 -4.02 22.08 13.13
CA GLY A 105 -5.40 21.72 12.87
C GLY A 105 -5.68 21.65 11.37
N GLY A 106 -6.76 20.97 11.03
CA GLY A 106 -7.27 20.83 9.68
C GLY A 106 -8.58 21.57 9.46
N LEU A 107 -9.35 21.12 8.49
CA LEU A 107 -10.63 21.72 8.15
C LEU A 107 -11.69 21.36 9.19
N ALA A 108 -12.12 22.32 10.01
CA ALA A 108 -13.13 22.10 11.04
C ALA A 108 -14.41 21.45 10.47
N GLY A 109 -14.93 20.44 11.17
CA GLY A 109 -16.11 19.67 10.76
C GLY A 109 -15.84 18.59 9.70
N ALA A 110 -14.62 18.50 9.15
CA ALA A 110 -14.27 17.44 8.23
C ALA A 110 -13.88 16.15 8.98
N SER A 111 -14.02 15.00 8.32
CA SER A 111 -13.44 13.72 8.76
C SER A 111 -13.17 12.82 7.55
N GLY A 112 -12.29 11.84 7.71
CA GLY A 112 -11.98 10.89 6.65
C GLY A 112 -11.95 9.45 7.15
N LEU A 113 -12.36 8.54 6.29
CA LEU A 113 -12.27 7.10 6.49
C LEU A 113 -11.52 6.48 5.31
N PHE A 114 -10.30 6.01 5.56
CA PHE A 114 -9.47 5.36 4.55
C PHE A 114 -9.43 3.88 4.85
N LYS A 115 -10.11 3.09 4.02
CA LYS A 115 -10.08 1.64 4.06
C LYS A 115 -9.07 1.17 3.03
N ILE A 116 -8.01 0.52 3.47
CA ILE A 116 -6.84 0.22 2.66
C ILE A 116 -6.56 -1.27 2.76
N GLY A 117 -6.57 -1.97 1.63
CA GLY A 117 -6.08 -3.34 1.49
C GLY A 117 -4.75 -3.33 0.77
N LEU A 118 -3.73 -3.98 1.34
CA LEU A 118 -2.42 -4.14 0.69
C LEU A 118 -2.26 -5.58 0.23
N ASN A 119 -1.52 -5.77 -0.87
CA ASN A 119 -0.93 -7.04 -1.22
C ASN A 119 0.56 -6.79 -1.50
N SER A 120 1.41 -7.15 -0.55
CA SER A 120 2.85 -6.94 -0.65
C SER A 120 3.54 -7.85 -1.65
N GLU A 121 2.99 -9.01 -1.97
CA GLU A 121 3.53 -9.88 -3.02
C GLU A 121 3.39 -9.22 -4.40
N LEU A 122 2.29 -8.50 -4.63
CA LEU A 122 1.99 -7.82 -5.90
C LEU A 122 2.41 -6.34 -5.91
N ASN A 123 2.91 -5.82 -4.79
CA ASN A 123 3.08 -4.39 -4.55
C ASN A 123 1.82 -3.57 -4.90
N LEU A 124 0.67 -4.05 -4.44
CA LEU A 124 -0.66 -3.53 -4.79
C LEU A 124 -1.29 -2.89 -3.55
N ILE A 125 -1.97 -1.76 -3.76
CA ILE A 125 -2.85 -1.12 -2.79
C ILE A 125 -4.23 -0.94 -3.39
N CYS A 126 -5.25 -1.45 -2.72
CA CYS A 126 -6.65 -1.14 -3.01
C CYS A 126 -7.22 -0.26 -1.89
N TYR A 127 -8.07 0.68 -2.25
CA TYR A 127 -8.58 1.68 -1.32
C TYR A 127 -10.06 1.96 -1.54
N ASN A 128 -10.72 2.30 -0.44
CA ASN A 128 -12.01 2.99 -0.41
C ASN A 128 -11.88 4.14 0.58
N ILE A 129 -11.82 5.36 0.06
CA ILE A 129 -11.58 6.58 0.80
C ILE A 129 -12.86 7.39 0.79
N GLU A 130 -13.35 7.76 1.97
CA GLU A 130 -14.51 8.62 2.16
C GLU A 130 -14.10 9.85 2.96
N ILE A 131 -14.44 11.03 2.47
CA ILE A 131 -14.21 12.30 3.17
C ILE A 131 -15.55 12.98 3.37
N TYR A 132 -15.82 13.35 4.62
CA TYR A 132 -17.03 14.02 5.05
C TYR A 132 -16.73 15.48 5.36
N GLY A 133 -17.66 16.38 5.06
CA GLY A 133 -17.53 17.80 5.40
C GLY A 133 -16.37 18.52 4.70
N PHE A 134 -15.91 17.98 3.57
CA PHE A 134 -14.86 18.59 2.76
C PHE A 134 -15.35 19.91 2.13
N ARG A 135 -14.51 20.94 2.19
CA ARG A 135 -14.80 22.28 1.64
C ARG A 135 -13.57 22.80 0.91
N GLY A 136 -13.80 23.72 -0.03
CA GLY A 136 -12.76 24.27 -0.89
C GLY A 136 -12.37 23.31 -2.02
N GLU A 137 -11.19 23.56 -2.58
CA GLU A 137 -10.65 22.81 -3.71
C GLU A 137 -9.53 21.88 -3.26
N TYR A 138 -9.31 20.79 -3.99
CA TYR A 138 -8.12 19.97 -3.76
C TYR A 138 -6.85 20.76 -4.10
N SER A 139 -5.89 20.78 -3.18
CA SER A 139 -4.65 21.54 -3.35
C SER A 139 -3.49 20.80 -2.71
N SER A 140 -2.45 20.51 -3.48
CA SER A 140 -1.26 19.79 -3.04
C SER A 140 -0.08 20.06 -3.98
N PRO A 141 1.17 20.04 -3.48
CA PRO A 141 2.36 20.01 -4.33
C PRO A 141 2.55 18.71 -5.12
N ALA A 142 1.91 17.61 -4.68
CA ALA A 142 1.91 16.33 -5.39
C ALA A 142 0.84 16.31 -6.50
N ALA A 143 0.83 15.25 -7.30
CA ALA A 143 -0.09 15.08 -8.43
C ALA A 143 -1.58 15.09 -8.03
N THR A 144 -1.88 14.65 -6.81
CA THR A 144 -3.21 14.73 -6.19
C THR A 144 -3.06 15.27 -4.77
N ALA A 145 -4.18 15.41 -4.06
CA ALA A 145 -4.24 15.98 -2.71
C ALA A 145 -4.63 14.95 -1.66
N THR A 146 -4.59 13.65 -1.98
CA THR A 146 -5.00 12.56 -1.08
C THR A 146 -3.88 11.53 -1.06
N HIS A 147 -3.31 11.24 0.10
CA HIS A 147 -2.04 10.50 0.15
C HIS A 147 -1.97 9.44 1.25
N ILE A 148 -0.95 8.57 1.12
CA ILE A 148 -0.23 8.01 2.27
C ILE A 148 1.15 8.69 2.33
N HIS A 149 1.52 9.14 3.52
CA HIS A 149 2.84 9.67 3.86
C HIS A 149 3.61 8.71 4.76
N GLU A 150 4.94 8.77 4.68
CA GLU A 150 5.85 8.08 5.60
C GLU A 150 6.36 9.04 6.67
N ALA A 151 5.71 9.05 7.83
CA ALA A 151 6.26 9.60 9.07
C ALA A 151 5.51 9.05 10.30
N ALA A 152 6.20 9.13 11.44
CA ALA A 152 5.61 8.87 12.74
C ALA A 152 4.47 9.85 13.07
N LYS A 153 3.63 9.46 14.04
CA LYS A 153 2.57 10.30 14.57
C LYS A 153 3.09 11.66 15.02
N GLY A 154 2.39 12.73 14.63
CA GLY A 154 2.75 14.11 14.97
C GLY A 154 3.88 14.73 14.13
N ALA A 155 4.42 14.00 13.14
CA ALA A 155 5.44 14.51 12.22
C ALA A 155 4.96 14.48 10.76
N SER A 156 5.37 15.47 9.96
CA SER A 156 5.24 15.45 8.51
C SER A 156 6.34 14.61 7.87
N GLY A 157 6.03 13.97 6.75
CA GLY A 157 6.97 13.20 5.95
C GLY A 157 6.64 13.30 4.47
N PRO A 158 7.44 12.69 3.58
CA PRO A 158 7.14 12.68 2.15
C PRO A 158 5.91 11.81 1.85
N PRO A 159 5.08 12.19 0.85
CA PRO A 159 4.06 11.30 0.33
C PRO A 159 4.74 10.13 -0.40
N ARG A 160 4.20 8.93 -0.20
CA ARG A 160 4.65 7.69 -0.86
C ARG A 160 3.62 7.13 -1.82
N ILE A 161 2.34 7.46 -1.61
CA ILE A 161 1.23 7.07 -2.49
C ILE A 161 0.37 8.31 -2.72
N ALA A 162 0.02 8.60 -3.97
CA ALA A 162 -0.94 9.62 -4.35
C ALA A 162 -2.20 8.96 -4.91
N PHE A 163 -3.34 9.16 -4.23
CA PHE A 163 -4.62 8.62 -4.65
C PHE A 163 -5.38 9.61 -5.52
N PRO A 164 -6.18 9.17 -6.51
CA PRO A 164 -7.21 10.00 -7.11
C PRO A 164 -8.04 10.68 -6.03
N ASN A 165 -8.20 12.00 -6.15
CA ASN A 165 -8.96 12.77 -5.17
C ASN A 165 -10.42 12.26 -5.11
N PRO A 166 -10.99 12.11 -3.90
CA PRO A 166 -12.39 11.74 -3.75
C PRO A 166 -13.33 12.67 -4.51
N VAL A 167 -14.30 12.12 -5.24
CA VAL A 167 -15.30 12.91 -5.96
C VAL A 167 -16.58 12.99 -5.14
N ASP A 168 -17.31 14.09 -5.26
CA ASP A 168 -18.60 14.24 -4.58
C ASP A 168 -19.59 13.17 -5.06
N VAL A 169 -20.12 12.39 -4.11
CA VAL A 169 -21.12 11.34 -4.35
C VAL A 169 -22.48 11.68 -3.70
N GLY A 170 -22.64 12.91 -3.22
CA GLY A 170 -23.82 13.41 -2.52
C GLY A 170 -23.77 13.21 -1.00
N ASN A 171 -24.74 13.82 -0.30
CA ASN A 171 -24.88 13.79 1.15
C ASN A 171 -23.62 14.25 1.92
N ASP A 172 -22.93 15.27 1.40
CA ASP A 172 -21.69 15.81 1.96
C ASP A 172 -20.55 14.79 2.07
N VAL A 173 -20.59 13.74 1.23
CA VAL A 173 -19.54 12.71 1.14
C VAL A 173 -18.82 12.82 -0.18
N ARG A 174 -17.49 12.83 -0.13
CA ARG A 174 -16.63 12.59 -1.28
C ARG A 174 -16.02 11.20 -1.19
N ARG A 175 -16.00 10.45 -2.29
CA ARG A 175 -15.49 9.07 -2.31
C ARG A 175 -14.47 8.83 -3.42
N SER A 176 -13.41 8.07 -3.13
CA SER A 176 -12.46 7.53 -4.10
C SER A 176 -12.32 6.02 -3.86
N VAL A 177 -12.50 5.21 -4.91
CA VAL A 177 -12.37 3.75 -4.83
C VAL A 177 -11.51 3.28 -5.99
N GLY A 178 -10.57 2.38 -5.72
CA GLY A 178 -9.74 1.81 -6.78
C GLY A 178 -8.60 0.97 -6.24
N CYS A 179 -7.72 0.55 -7.14
CA CYS A 179 -6.45 -0.08 -6.81
C CYS A 179 -5.33 0.54 -7.63
N GLN A 180 -4.13 0.57 -7.08
CA GLN A 180 -2.89 0.98 -7.73
C GLN A 180 -1.82 -0.07 -7.48
N GLN A 181 -1.08 -0.42 -8.52
CA GLN A 181 0.06 -1.31 -8.42
C GLN A 181 1.34 -0.50 -8.60
N GLY A 182 2.36 -0.81 -7.81
CA GLY A 182 3.67 -0.18 -7.93
C GLY A 182 4.37 -0.53 -9.25
N PRO A 183 5.43 0.21 -9.64
CA PRO A 183 6.04 1.32 -8.88
C PRO A 183 5.13 2.55 -8.80
N PHE A 184 5.02 3.12 -7.60
CA PHE A 184 4.17 4.27 -7.34
C PHE A 184 4.85 5.57 -7.77
N LYS A 185 4.04 6.61 -8.00
CA LYS A 185 4.48 7.97 -8.26
C LYS A 185 3.61 8.94 -7.50
N THR A 186 4.22 9.95 -6.90
CA THR A 186 3.49 11.06 -6.28
C THR A 186 3.48 12.29 -7.16
N GLY A 187 4.42 12.43 -8.09
CA GLY A 187 4.66 13.67 -8.84
C GLY A 187 5.40 14.73 -8.03
N LEU A 188 5.67 14.50 -6.74
CA LEU A 188 6.48 15.37 -5.91
C LEU A 188 7.94 14.93 -6.00
N MET A 189 8.83 15.87 -6.32
CA MET A 189 10.26 15.62 -6.43
C MET A 189 10.99 16.06 -5.16
N ALA A 190 11.86 15.20 -4.62
CA ALA A 190 12.81 15.52 -3.57
C ALA A 190 14.20 15.03 -3.98
N ASN A 191 15.22 15.87 -3.85
CA ASN A 191 16.61 15.54 -4.21
C ASN A 191 16.77 14.96 -5.64
N GLY A 192 15.96 15.43 -6.60
CA GLY A 192 16.01 14.99 -7.99
C GLY A 192 15.27 13.69 -8.31
N GLN A 193 14.54 13.10 -7.36
CA GLN A 193 13.74 11.88 -7.56
C GLN A 193 12.31 12.03 -7.04
N ASP A 194 11.37 11.26 -7.59
CA ASP A 194 10.00 11.22 -7.07
C ASP A 194 10.01 10.66 -5.64
N THR A 195 9.21 11.23 -4.75
CA THR A 195 9.18 10.78 -3.35
C THR A 195 8.63 9.35 -3.17
N ALA A 196 8.01 8.74 -4.18
CA ALA A 196 7.66 7.31 -4.17
C ALA A 196 8.77 6.39 -4.73
N THR A 197 9.90 6.93 -5.19
CA THR A 197 10.98 6.12 -5.76
C THR A 197 11.47 5.09 -4.74
N GLY A 198 11.48 3.80 -5.12
CA GLY A 198 11.87 2.69 -4.25
C GLY A 198 10.87 2.33 -3.15
N PHE A 199 9.71 3.00 -3.10
CA PHE A 199 8.67 2.66 -2.14
C PHE A 199 7.95 1.36 -2.53
N HIS A 200 7.67 0.54 -1.52
CA HIS A 200 6.97 -0.73 -1.65
C HIS A 200 6.00 -0.92 -0.49
N VAL A 201 4.79 -1.40 -0.75
CA VAL A 201 3.72 -1.47 0.27
C VAL A 201 4.07 -2.34 1.48
N SER A 202 5.00 -3.30 1.33
CA SER A 202 5.53 -4.08 2.47
C SER A 202 6.23 -3.22 3.53
N GLN A 203 6.65 -2.00 3.21
CA GLN A 203 7.19 -1.06 4.21
C GLN A 203 6.10 -0.59 5.18
N ILE A 204 4.86 -0.41 4.70
CA ILE A 204 3.70 -0.11 5.56
C ILE A 204 3.42 -1.29 6.47
N GLU A 205 3.45 -2.52 5.95
CA GLU A 205 3.19 -3.72 6.76
C GLU A 205 4.21 -3.93 7.87
N LYS A 206 5.48 -3.60 7.60
CA LYS A 206 6.55 -3.69 8.58
C LYS A 206 6.45 -2.63 9.68
N ASN A 207 5.94 -1.44 9.38
CA ASN A 207 5.83 -0.35 10.35
C ASN A 207 4.62 0.56 10.05
N PRO A 208 3.38 0.12 10.32
CA PRO A 208 2.20 0.91 10.00
C PRO A 208 2.13 2.21 10.82
N ALA A 209 2.67 2.22 12.04
CA ALA A 209 2.78 3.43 12.86
C ALA A 209 3.75 4.49 12.28
N GLY A 210 4.55 4.12 11.28
CA GLY A 210 5.38 5.03 10.49
C GLY A 210 4.67 5.65 9.28
N PHE A 211 3.37 5.39 9.08
CA PHE A 211 2.61 5.91 7.95
C PHE A 211 1.27 6.52 8.35
N PHE A 212 0.90 7.62 7.69
CA PHE A 212 -0.39 8.28 7.88
C PHE A 212 -1.09 8.54 6.56
N ALA A 213 -2.41 8.58 6.58
CA ALA A 213 -3.24 8.99 5.44
C ALA A 213 -3.80 10.40 5.68
N ASP A 214 -3.90 11.17 4.61
CA ASP A 214 -4.43 12.53 4.66
C ASP A 214 -5.16 12.94 3.38
N THR A 215 -5.81 14.09 3.47
CA THR A 215 -6.37 14.80 2.32
C THR A 215 -6.20 16.30 2.53
N HIS A 216 -5.76 17.02 1.51
CA HIS A 216 -5.50 18.46 1.56
C HIS A 216 -6.62 19.26 0.88
N SER A 217 -6.85 20.48 1.38
CA SER A 217 -7.80 21.44 0.82
C SER A 217 -7.12 22.80 0.65
N SER A 218 -7.56 23.60 -0.30
CA SER A 218 -7.16 25.01 -0.44
C SER A 218 -7.43 25.85 0.80
N LEU A 219 -8.37 25.43 1.65
CA LEU A 219 -8.67 26.08 2.94
C LEU A 219 -7.85 25.54 4.11
N ALA A 220 -7.14 24.42 3.91
CA ALA A 220 -6.30 23.77 4.91
C ALA A 220 -5.13 23.08 4.18
N VAL A 221 -4.18 23.89 3.71
CA VAL A 221 -3.07 23.44 2.86
C VAL A 221 -2.17 22.40 3.54
N PRO A 222 -1.87 22.47 4.85
CA PRO A 222 -1.15 21.39 5.55
C PRO A 222 -1.92 20.06 5.61
N GLY A 223 -3.24 20.09 5.40
CA GLY A 223 -4.13 18.93 5.46
C GLY A 223 -5.53 19.36 5.94
N ALA A 224 -6.58 18.90 5.27
CA ALA A 224 -7.95 18.99 5.75
C ALA A 224 -8.21 17.98 6.87
N VAL A 225 -7.70 16.76 6.72
CA VAL A 225 -7.79 15.66 7.69
C VAL A 225 -6.51 14.82 7.66
N ARG A 226 -6.13 14.24 8.80
CA ARG A 226 -4.99 13.31 8.94
C ARG A 226 -5.34 12.17 9.91
N GLY A 227 -4.83 10.96 9.65
CA GLY A 227 -4.90 9.84 10.58
C GLY A 227 -3.73 8.86 10.39
N GLN A 228 -3.21 8.31 11.49
CA GLN A 228 -2.13 7.31 11.46
C GLN A 228 -2.69 5.92 11.10
N LEU A 229 -1.90 5.08 10.43
CA LEU A 229 -2.31 3.72 10.06
C LEU A 229 -2.34 2.73 11.24
N ALA A 230 -1.64 3.01 12.34
CA ALA A 230 -1.67 2.27 13.60
C ALA A 230 -1.42 3.20 14.80
#